data_AF-A0AA49XAV3-F1
#
_entry.id   AF-A0AA49XAV3-F1
#
_cell.length_a   1.000
_cell.length_b   1.000
_cell.length_c   1.000
_cell.angle_alpha   90.00
_cell.angle_beta   90.00
_cell.angle_gamma   90.00
#
_symmetry.space_group_name_H-M   'P 1'
#
loop_
_entity.id
_entity.type
_entity.pdbx_description
1 polymer ?
#
loop_
_entity_poly.entity_id
_entity_poly.type
_entity_poly.pdbx_seq_one_letter_code
_entity_poly.pdbx_strand_id
1 'polypeptide(L)'
;GKYPGEFLPYGRYCGLGGHGKPRDRIDKCCKTHDDCYSFAHDNECADDPGQVYVVKYKWHTKKKGVRCGKNINKCAAKVCDCDQKLVSCFHRFMDEYNPKYHHRVYFSFL
;
A
#
# COMPACT_ATOMS: atom_id res chain seq x y z
N GLY A 1 -11.97 -8.74 -9.77
CA GLY A 1 -11.17 -8.22 -8.63
C GLY A 1 -11.82 -6.95 -8.13
N LYS A 2 -11.54 -6.56 -6.88
CA LYS A 2 -12.01 -5.29 -6.28
C LYS A 2 -11.32 -4.08 -6.90
N TYR A 3 -11.99 -2.94 -6.92
CA TYR A 3 -11.40 -1.67 -7.34
C TYR A 3 -10.46 -1.15 -6.24
N PRO A 4 -9.27 -0.58 -6.53
CA PRO A 4 -8.34 -0.10 -5.51
C PRO A 4 -8.95 0.87 -4.50
N GLY A 5 -9.91 1.71 -4.92
CA GLY A 5 -10.63 2.62 -4.05
C GLY A 5 -11.48 1.94 -2.97
N GLU A 6 -11.85 0.66 -3.12
CA GLU A 6 -12.53 -0.10 -2.04
C GLU A 6 -11.62 -0.37 -0.84
N PHE A 7 -10.32 -0.08 -0.92
CA PHE A 7 -9.38 -0.17 0.18
C PHE A 7 -9.05 1.21 0.78
N LEU A 8 -9.67 2.30 0.29
CA LEU A 8 -9.31 3.67 0.66
C LEU A 8 -10.56 4.51 1.03
N PRO A 9 -10.79 4.81 2.32
CA PRO A 9 -10.14 4.28 3.52
C PRO A 9 -10.76 2.97 3.99
N TYR A 10 -9.90 2.05 4.46
CA TYR A 10 -10.29 0.77 5.02
C TYR A 10 -9.56 0.49 6.35
N GLY A 11 -10.29 -0.01 7.34
CA GLY A 11 -9.72 -0.41 8.62
C GLY A 11 -9.18 0.78 9.40
N ARG A 12 -7.89 0.75 9.77
CA ARG A 12 -7.19 1.82 10.47
C ARG A 12 -5.96 2.31 9.71
N TYR A 13 -5.44 1.54 8.77
CA TYR A 13 -4.16 1.78 8.10
C TYR A 13 -4.28 1.87 6.58
N CYS A 14 -5.32 1.34 5.96
CA CYS A 14 -5.47 1.52 4.51
C CYS A 14 -5.99 2.94 4.23
N GLY A 15 -5.09 3.86 3.90
CA GLY A 15 -5.39 5.28 3.72
C GLY A 15 -4.30 6.17 4.31
N LEU A 16 -4.64 7.43 4.60
CA LEU A 16 -3.70 8.35 5.27
C LEU A 16 -3.68 8.11 6.78
N GLY A 17 -2.49 7.94 7.34
CA GLY A 17 -2.25 7.79 8.77
C GLY A 17 -2.48 6.37 9.28
N GLY A 18 -2.78 6.25 10.57
CA GLY A 18 -3.15 4.98 11.19
C GLY A 18 -2.57 4.79 12.58
N HIS A 19 -3.34 4.16 13.46
CA HIS A 19 -2.97 3.97 14.86
C HIS A 19 -3.70 2.78 15.49
N GLY A 20 -3.09 2.19 16.51
CA GLY A 20 -3.68 1.08 17.28
C GLY A 20 -3.59 -0.28 16.58
N LYS A 21 -4.48 -1.21 16.95
CA LYS A 21 -4.46 -2.58 16.44
C LYS A 21 -5.22 -2.69 15.10
N PRO A 22 -4.64 -3.28 14.04
CA PRO A 22 -5.35 -3.53 12.78
C PRO A 22 -6.66 -4.30 13.01
N ARG A 23 -7.70 -3.96 12.24
CA ARG A 23 -9.04 -4.56 12.30
C ARG A 23 -9.05 -6.01 11.84
N ASP A 24 -8.32 -6.29 10.77
CA ASP A 24 -8.18 -7.62 10.19
C ASP A 24 -6.82 -7.76 9.47
N ARG A 25 -6.67 -8.80 8.66
CA ARG A 25 -5.42 -9.08 7.95
C ARG A 25 -5.21 -8.17 6.75
N ILE A 26 -6.26 -7.65 6.13
CA ILE A 26 -6.15 -6.65 5.06
C ILE A 26 -5.63 -5.35 5.65
N ASP A 27 -6.20 -4.90 6.76
CA ASP A 27 -5.73 -3.72 7.50
C ASP A 27 -4.27 -3.89 7.98
N LYS A 28 -3.89 -5.12 8.38
CA LYS A 28 -2.49 -5.43 8.70
C LYS A 28 -1.56 -5.37 7.48
N CYS A 29 -2.04 -5.72 6.28
CA CYS A 29 -1.26 -5.53 5.05
C CYS A 29 -0.95 -4.05 4.83
N CYS A 30 -1.94 -3.17 5.04
CA CYS A 30 -1.77 -1.73 4.91
C CYS A 30 -0.79 -1.18 5.95
N LYS A 31 -0.90 -1.59 7.22
CA LYS A 31 0.12 -1.22 8.22
C LYS A 31 1.54 -1.61 7.78
N THR A 32 1.70 -2.83 7.24
CA THR A 32 3.01 -3.33 6.79
C THR A 32 3.51 -2.52 5.58
N HIS A 33 2.60 -2.05 4.74
CA HIS A 33 2.91 -1.16 3.61
C HIS A 33 3.31 0.23 4.09
N ASP A 34 2.61 0.82 5.05
CA ASP A 34 2.99 2.08 5.69
C ASP A 34 4.39 1.98 6.32
N ASP A 35 4.66 0.93 7.09
CA ASP A 35 5.99 0.69 7.69
C ASP A 35 7.08 0.60 6.58
N CYS A 36 6.75 0.00 5.43
CA CYS A 36 7.66 -0.10 4.28
C CYS A 36 7.89 1.25 3.58
N TYR A 37 6.83 2.06 3.45
CA TYR A 37 6.88 3.41 2.89
C TYR A 37 7.67 4.35 3.79
N SER A 38 7.50 4.28 5.11
CA SER A 38 8.33 5.04 6.07
C SER A 38 9.81 4.70 5.91
N PHE A 39 10.16 3.41 5.82
CA PHE A 39 11.54 3.03 5.53
C PHE A 39 12.04 3.59 4.19
N ALA A 40 11.23 3.49 3.13
CA ALA A 40 11.59 3.99 1.81
C ALA A 40 11.83 5.51 1.85
N HIS A 41 10.92 6.25 2.48
CA HIS A 41 11.00 7.69 2.69
C HIS A 41 12.30 8.09 3.38
N ASP A 42 12.64 7.43 4.50
CA ASP A 42 13.78 7.83 5.33
C ASP A 42 15.15 7.38 4.79
N ASN A 43 15.19 6.41 3.87
CA ASN A 43 16.45 5.79 3.44
C ASN A 43 16.64 5.81 1.91
N GLU A 44 15.72 5.19 1.18
CA GLU A 44 15.89 4.96 -0.26
C GLU A 44 15.46 6.19 -1.08
N CYS A 45 14.56 7.00 -0.54
CA CYS A 45 14.07 8.24 -1.13
C CYS A 45 14.58 9.48 -0.38
N ALA A 46 15.57 9.35 0.50
CA ALA A 46 15.98 10.42 1.43
C ALA A 46 16.36 11.75 0.76
N ASP A 47 16.85 11.74 -0.49
CA ASP A 47 17.21 12.95 -1.23
C ASP A 47 15.98 13.76 -1.69
N ASP A 48 14.84 13.09 -1.90
CA ASP A 48 13.54 13.69 -2.21
C ASP A 48 12.43 12.77 -1.65
N PRO A 49 12.09 12.89 -0.35
CA PRO A 49 11.22 11.92 0.31
C PRO A 49 9.80 11.88 -0.26
N GLY A 50 9.36 12.95 -0.93
CA GLY A 50 8.09 12.99 -1.67
C GLY A 50 8.01 11.98 -2.80
N GLN A 51 9.15 11.52 -3.32
CA GLN A 51 9.23 10.47 -4.35
C GLN A 51 8.56 9.17 -3.93
N VAL A 52 8.45 8.88 -2.64
CA VAL A 52 7.76 7.66 -2.17
C VAL A 52 6.31 7.58 -2.70
N TYR A 53 5.67 8.72 -2.98
CA TYR A 53 4.30 8.80 -3.47
C TYR A 53 4.17 9.00 -5.00
N VAL A 54 5.23 9.43 -5.69
CA VAL A 54 5.16 9.85 -7.10
C VAL A 54 6.17 9.17 -8.02
N VAL A 55 7.16 8.47 -7.47
CA VAL A 55 8.22 7.84 -8.27
C VAL A 55 7.62 6.79 -9.20
N LYS A 56 7.98 6.87 -10.48
CA LYS A 56 7.59 5.87 -11.46
C LYS A 56 8.55 4.68 -11.36
N TYR A 57 7.99 3.49 -11.31
CA TYR A 57 8.76 2.24 -11.31
C TYR A 57 8.21 1.25 -12.32
N LYS A 58 9.08 0.37 -12.80
CA LYS A 58 8.75 -0.72 -13.72
C LYS A 58 8.26 -1.93 -12.94
N TRP A 59 7.18 -2.53 -13.42
CA TRP A 59 6.58 -3.76 -12.89
C TRP A 59 5.89 -4.52 -14.03
N HIS A 60 5.52 -5.77 -13.77
CA HIS A 60 4.77 -6.61 -14.72
C HIS A 60 3.84 -7.56 -13.97
N THR A 61 2.76 -7.98 -14.63
CA THR A 61 1.82 -8.95 -14.09
C THR A 61 2.38 -10.38 -14.20
N LYS A 62 1.96 -11.23 -13.26
CA LYS A 62 2.15 -12.68 -13.25
C LYS A 62 0.82 -13.35 -12.93
N LYS A 63 0.69 -14.66 -13.17
CA LYS A 63 -0.54 -15.43 -12.90
C LYS A 63 -1.08 -15.26 -11.45
N LYS A 64 -0.22 -14.95 -10.47
CA LYS A 64 -0.56 -14.80 -9.05
C LYS A 64 -0.09 -13.45 -8.46
N GLY A 65 -0.22 -12.35 -9.20
CA GLY A 65 0.06 -11.00 -8.68
C GLY A 65 0.97 -10.18 -9.58
N VAL A 66 1.78 -9.32 -8.97
CA VAL A 66 2.71 -8.42 -9.67
C VAL A 66 4.15 -8.77 -9.32
N ARG A 67 5.08 -8.39 -10.19
CA ARG A 67 6.51 -8.50 -9.94
C ARG A 67 7.25 -7.24 -10.40
N CYS A 68 8.18 -6.76 -9.58
CA CYS A 68 9.02 -5.63 -9.92
C CYS A 68 9.90 -5.94 -11.14
N GLY A 69 10.01 -4.96 -12.03
CA GLY A 69 10.95 -4.95 -13.14
C GLY A 69 12.33 -4.45 -12.71
N LYS A 70 13.21 -4.23 -13.69
CA LYS A 70 14.52 -3.63 -13.46
C LYS A 70 14.38 -2.12 -13.20
N ASN A 71 14.41 -1.74 -11.93
CA ASN A 71 14.43 -0.35 -11.46
C ASN A 71 15.87 0.03 -11.07
N ILE A 72 16.43 1.06 -11.70
CA ILE A 72 17.82 1.50 -11.46
C ILE A 72 17.88 2.42 -10.23
N ASN A 73 16.87 3.27 -10.07
CA ASN A 73 16.75 4.16 -8.91
C ASN A 73 16.32 3.35 -7.66
N LYS A 74 17.03 3.54 -6.55
CA LYS A 74 16.81 2.84 -5.28
C LYS A 74 15.43 3.13 -4.67
N CYS A 75 14.96 4.38 -4.71
CA CYS A 75 13.61 4.77 -4.29
C CYS A 75 12.55 4.04 -5.12
N ALA A 76 12.65 4.08 -6.45
CA ALA A 76 11.75 3.38 -7.37
C ALA A 76 11.73 1.86 -7.13
N ALA A 77 12.90 1.25 -6.89
CA ALA A 77 13.02 -0.16 -6.59
C ALA A 77 12.33 -0.51 -5.25
N LYS A 78 12.52 0.33 -4.23
CA LYS A 78 11.94 0.10 -2.91
C LYS A 78 10.43 0.30 -2.86
N VAL A 79 9.92 1.37 -3.47
CA VAL A 79 8.48 1.62 -3.59
C VAL A 79 7.80 0.47 -4.31
N CYS A 80 8.38 -0.01 -5.42
CA CYS A 80 7.87 -1.18 -6.12
C CYS A 80 7.81 -2.43 -5.22
N ASP A 81 8.86 -2.68 -4.42
CA ASP A 81 8.89 -3.82 -3.48
C ASP A 81 7.78 -3.71 -2.42
N CYS A 82 7.55 -2.52 -1.86
CA CYS A 82 6.45 -2.27 -0.93
C CYS A 82 5.09 -2.57 -1.58
N ASP A 83 4.83 -2.04 -2.78
CA ASP A 83 3.56 -2.22 -3.49
C ASP A 83 3.34 -3.68 -3.94
N GLN A 84 4.39 -4.37 -4.39
CA GLN A 84 4.32 -5.78 -4.72
C GLN A 84 3.94 -6.63 -3.50
N LYS A 85 4.50 -6.32 -2.33
CA LYS A 85 4.17 -7.01 -1.07
C LYS A 85 2.74 -6.74 -0.65
N LEU A 86 2.26 -5.50 -0.79
CA LEU A 86 0.86 -5.14 -0.51
C LEU A 86 -0.10 -5.94 -1.40
N VAL A 87 0.11 -5.95 -2.71
CA VAL A 87 -0.71 -6.70 -3.67
C VAL A 87 -0.70 -8.20 -3.35
N SER A 88 0.46 -8.75 -3.01
CA SER A 88 0.59 -10.16 -2.64
C SER A 88 -0.14 -10.48 -1.33
N CYS A 89 -0.09 -9.57 -0.36
CA CYS A 89 -0.77 -9.69 0.92
C CYS A 89 -2.29 -9.63 0.74
N PHE A 90 -2.79 -8.66 -0.03
CA PHE A 90 -4.20 -8.56 -0.40
C PHE A 90 -4.66 -9.84 -1.09
N HIS A 91 -3.95 -10.33 -2.10
CA HIS A 91 -4.31 -11.57 -2.81
C HIS A 91 -4.52 -12.76 -1.86
N ARG A 92 -3.73 -12.85 -0.78
CA ARG A 92 -3.83 -13.94 0.21
C ARG A 92 -5.05 -13.80 1.13
N PHE A 93 -5.53 -12.58 1.39
CA PHE A 93 -6.59 -12.30 2.38
C PHE A 93 -7.83 -11.65 1.77
N MET A 94 -7.97 -11.65 0.43
CA MET A 94 -9.11 -11.03 -0.26
C MET A 94 -10.45 -11.57 0.23
N ASP A 95 -10.52 -12.86 0.57
CA ASP A 95 -11.75 -13.51 1.06
C ASP A 95 -12.13 -13.05 2.47
N GLU A 96 -11.20 -12.42 3.21
CA GLU A 96 -11.43 -11.84 4.53
C GLU A 96 -11.91 -10.38 4.45
N TYR A 97 -12.03 -9.80 3.25
CA TYR A 97 -12.50 -8.42 3.08
C TYR A 97 -13.87 -8.22 3.70
N ASN A 98 -13.94 -7.33 4.68
CA ASN A 98 -15.17 -6.96 5.36
C ASN A 98 -15.60 -5.52 4.99
N PRO A 99 -16.70 -5.32 4.22
CA PRO A 99 -17.16 -3.99 3.84
C PRO A 99 -17.53 -3.10 5.02
N LYS A 100 -17.77 -3.66 6.23
CA LYS A 100 -18.03 -2.87 7.45
C LYS A 100 -16.82 -2.05 7.91
N TYR A 101 -15.61 -2.40 7.50
CA TYR A 101 -14.39 -1.65 7.82
C TYR A 101 -14.04 -0.61 6.76
N HIS A 102 -14.78 -0.56 5.66
CA HIS A 102 -14.66 0.53 4.71
C HIS A 102 -15.37 1.76 5.26
N HIS A 103 -14.64 2.84 5.49
CA HIS A 103 -15.25 4.09 5.96
C HIS A 103 -15.72 4.87 4.75
N ARG A 104 -17.00 5.24 4.72
CA ARG A 104 -17.43 6.28 3.78
C ARG A 104 -16.72 7.56 4.20
N VAL A 105 -15.84 8.07 3.33
CA VAL A 105 -15.38 9.46 3.42
C VAL A 105 -16.60 10.32 3.10
N TYR A 106 -17.44 10.56 4.10
CA TYR A 106 -18.23 11.78 4.08
C TYR A 106 -17.19 12.88 4.18
N PHE A 107 -16.99 13.60 3.08
CA PHE A 107 -16.26 14.86 3.07
C PHE A 107 -16.89 15.78 4.12
N SER A 108 -16.39 15.75 5.35
CA SER A 108 -16.73 16.69 6.42
C SER A 108 -15.67 17.80 6.55
N PHE A 109 -15.03 18.15 5.43
CA PHE A 109 -14.15 19.31 5.29
C PHE A 109 -14.65 20.27 4.19
N LEU A 110 -15.95 20.52 4.17
CA LEU A 110 -16.58 21.74 3.61
C LEU A 110 -17.62 22.23 4.61
#